data_AF-A0AAJ2H9P1-F1
#
_entry.id   AF-A0AAJ2H9P1-F1
#
_cell.length_a   1.000
_cell.length_b   1.000
_cell.length_c   1.000
_cell.angle_alpha   90.00
_cell.angle_beta   90.00
_cell.angle_gamma   90.00
#
_symmetry.space_group_name_H-M   'P 1'
#
loop_
_entity.id
_entity.type
_entity.pdbx_description
1 polymer ?
#
loop_
_entity_poly.entity_id
_entity_poly.type
_entity_poly.pdbx_seq_one_letter_code
_entity_poly.pdbx_strand_id
1 'polypeptide(L)'
;MNGADEIIRATGQYPVYPGHPLTIAWEIMTVFPKAEDALKTLRTEQLNCPAAVADGRITGGGGEVYAACDLLRRAIDGEPTEVLLEWADERWSRGNAGGHVTAVEPGQAQAEQIKPLFAAKLASWLLPLR
;
A
#
# COMPACT_ATOMS: atom_id res chain seq x y z
N MET A 1 5.72 11.75 9.50
CA MET A 1 4.33 11.30 9.68
C MET A 1 4.35 9.79 9.76
N ASN A 2 3.60 9.21 10.70
CA ASN A 2 3.44 7.75 10.81
C ASN A 2 2.35 7.28 9.83
N GLY A 3 2.46 6.08 9.26
CA GLY A 3 1.44 5.50 8.38
C GLY A 3 0.09 5.36 9.10
N ALA A 4 0.12 4.92 10.37
CA ALA A 4 -1.08 4.77 11.19
C ALA A 4 -1.88 6.07 11.32
N ASP A 5 -1.20 7.20 11.58
CA ASP A 5 -1.82 8.51 11.73
C ASP A 5 -2.54 8.93 10.44
N GLU A 6 -1.97 8.58 9.29
CA GLU A 6 -2.55 8.89 7.99
C GLU A 6 -3.80 8.05 7.71
N ILE A 7 -3.80 6.76 8.08
CA ILE A 7 -5.00 5.91 7.95
C ILE A 7 -6.12 6.43 8.84
N ILE A 8 -5.80 6.82 10.07
CA ILE A 8 -6.78 7.44 10.98
C ILE A 8 -7.29 8.75 10.38
N ARG A 9 -6.42 9.59 9.78
CA ARG A 9 -6.86 10.83 9.12
C ARG A 9 -7.80 10.56 7.94
N ALA A 10 -7.53 9.52 7.15
CA ALA A 10 -8.30 9.20 5.95
C ALA A 10 -9.62 8.49 6.25
N THR A 11 -9.68 7.67 7.31
CA THR A 11 -10.79 6.72 7.55
C THR A 11 -11.47 6.88 8.90
N GLY A 12 -10.88 7.65 9.83
CA GLY A 12 -11.35 7.75 11.22
C GLY A 12 -11.14 6.48 12.04
N GLN A 13 -10.42 5.49 11.52
CA GLN A 13 -10.25 4.16 12.12
C GLN A 13 -8.75 3.82 12.28
N TYR A 14 -8.43 2.99 13.27
CA TYR A 14 -7.10 2.39 13.38
C TYR A 14 -6.83 1.46 12.19
N PRO A 15 -5.57 1.32 11.74
CA PRO A 15 -5.20 0.39 10.68
C PRO A 15 -5.60 -1.05 10.98
N VAL A 16 -6.14 -1.74 9.98
CA VAL A 16 -6.40 -3.18 10.05
C VAL A 16 -5.11 -3.93 9.78
N TYR A 17 -4.82 -5.00 10.55
CA TYR A 17 -3.66 -5.86 10.33
C TYR A 17 -4.10 -7.19 9.66
N PRO A 18 -3.37 -7.71 8.65
CA PRO A 18 -2.10 -7.23 8.10
C PRO A 18 -2.22 -6.03 7.15
N GLY A 19 -3.44 -5.57 6.87
CA GLY A 19 -3.73 -4.39 6.06
C GLY A 19 -3.92 -4.72 4.59
N HIS A 20 -4.94 -4.11 3.99
CA HIS A 20 -5.18 -4.25 2.55
C HIS A 20 -4.00 -3.64 1.76
N PRO A 21 -3.54 -4.23 0.64
CA PRO A 21 -2.42 -3.71 -0.15
C PRO A 21 -2.55 -2.22 -0.53
N LEU A 22 -3.75 -1.79 -0.94
CA LEU A 22 -4.04 -0.39 -1.23
C LEU A 22 -3.82 0.54 -0.02
N THR A 23 -4.28 0.11 1.16
CA THR A 23 -4.14 0.85 2.41
C THR A 23 -2.67 0.98 2.79
N ILE A 24 -1.90 -0.10 2.67
CA ILE A 24 -0.46 -0.07 2.93
C ILE A 24 0.26 0.78 1.89
N ALA A 25 -0.12 0.72 0.61
CA ALA A 25 0.45 1.58 -0.43
C ALA A 25 0.24 3.06 -0.11
N TRP A 26 -0.92 3.40 0.44
CA TRP A 26 -1.22 4.75 0.94
C TRP A 26 -0.31 5.17 2.11
N GLU A 27 -0.02 4.27 3.06
CA GLU A 27 0.97 4.50 4.11
C GLU A 27 2.36 4.72 3.52
N ILE A 28 2.81 3.86 2.60
CA ILE A 28 4.12 3.95 1.94
C ILE A 28 4.28 5.30 1.26
N MET A 29 3.30 5.75 0.47
CA MET A 29 3.35 7.07 -0.18
C MET A 29 3.42 8.25 0.81
N THR A 30 2.98 8.04 2.04
CA THR A 30 3.03 9.05 3.11
C THR A 30 4.37 9.06 3.83
N VAL A 31 4.89 7.87 4.13
CA VAL A 31 6.14 7.68 4.88
C VAL A 31 7.36 7.98 4.00
N PHE A 32 7.26 7.68 2.71
CA PHE A 32 8.31 7.89 1.71
C PHE A 32 7.82 8.88 0.64
N PRO A 33 8.18 10.17 0.73
CA PRO A 33 7.73 11.17 -0.25
C PRO A 33 8.24 10.95 -1.68
N LYS A 34 9.24 10.06 -1.86
CA LYS A 34 9.84 9.73 -3.16
C LYS A 34 9.73 8.23 -3.40
N ALA A 35 9.29 7.85 -4.60
CA ALA A 35 9.16 6.46 -5.01
C ALA A 35 10.48 5.68 -4.96
N GLU A 36 11.57 6.33 -5.35
CA GLU A 36 12.91 5.72 -5.33
C GLU A 36 13.34 5.29 -3.92
N ASP A 37 12.97 6.07 -2.89
CA ASP A 37 13.31 5.77 -1.50
C ASP A 37 12.46 4.60 -0.97
N ALA A 38 11.17 4.55 -1.34
CA ALA A 38 10.24 3.51 -0.93
C ALA A 38 10.56 2.14 -1.57
N LEU A 39 10.89 2.14 -2.86
CA LEU A 39 10.95 0.94 -3.69
C LEU A 39 12.38 0.48 -3.99
N LYS A 40 13.38 1.14 -3.39
CA LYS A 40 14.80 0.82 -3.54
C LYS A 40 15.03 -0.67 -3.32
N THR A 41 15.45 -1.36 -4.38
CA THR A 41 15.88 -2.75 -4.28
C THR A 41 17.28 -2.80 -3.68
N LEU A 42 17.50 -3.67 -2.70
CA LEU A 42 18.86 -4.07 -2.37
C LEU A 42 19.36 -4.92 -3.55
N ARG A 43 20.57 -4.62 -4.05
CA ARG A 43 21.17 -5.31 -5.22
C ARG A 43 21.28 -6.84 -5.08
N THR A 44 21.01 -7.38 -3.90
CA THR A 44 21.35 -8.76 -3.51
C THR A 44 20.17 -9.62 -3.09
N GLU A 45 18.93 -9.11 -3.04
CA GLU A 45 17.81 -9.86 -2.45
C GLU A 45 16.60 -9.97 -3.39
N GLN A 46 15.99 -11.15 -3.38
CA GLN A 46 14.71 -11.48 -4.04
C GLN A 46 13.51 -10.73 -3.41
N LEU A 47 13.76 -9.94 -2.36
CA LEU A 47 12.75 -9.17 -1.65
C LEU A 47 12.64 -7.78 -2.26
N ASN A 48 11.50 -7.54 -2.90
CA ASN A 48 11.12 -6.26 -3.46
C ASN A 48 10.82 -5.28 -2.30
N CYS A 49 11.38 -4.06 -2.32
CA CYS A 49 11.15 -2.97 -1.33
C CYS A 49 11.58 -3.17 0.15
N PRO A 50 12.83 -3.57 0.45
CA PRO A 50 13.32 -3.75 1.83
C PRO A 50 13.16 -2.51 2.73
N ALA A 51 13.21 -1.30 2.16
CA ALA A 51 13.00 -0.07 2.92
C ALA A 51 11.59 0.02 3.53
N ALA A 52 10.54 -0.23 2.74
CA ALA A 52 9.17 -0.19 3.22
C ALA A 52 8.87 -1.34 4.21
N VAL A 53 9.42 -2.52 3.96
CA VAL A 53 9.21 -3.71 4.81
C VAL A 53 9.86 -3.57 6.18
N ALA A 54 11.03 -2.93 6.25
CA ALA A 54 11.76 -2.75 7.50
C ALA A 54 11.33 -1.48 8.29
N ASP A 55 10.47 -0.64 7.72
CA ASP A 55 10.11 0.63 8.34
C ASP A 55 8.96 0.47 9.34
N GLY A 56 9.27 0.64 10.63
CA GLY A 56 8.28 0.53 11.71
C GLY A 56 7.18 1.60 11.72
N ARG A 57 7.18 2.54 10.76
CA ARG A 57 6.10 3.50 10.53
C ARG A 57 5.02 2.97 9.57
N ILE A 58 5.26 1.83 8.93
CA ILE A 58 4.27 1.11 8.12
C ILE A 58 3.61 0.07 9.02
N THR A 59 2.27 0.04 9.06
CA THR A 59 1.54 -0.85 9.98
C THR A 59 1.26 -2.23 9.39
N GLY A 60 1.49 -2.37 8.08
CA GLY A 60 1.29 -3.61 7.35
C GLY A 60 2.26 -4.74 7.70
N GLY A 61 1.86 -5.98 7.39
CA GLY A 61 2.66 -7.18 7.66
C GLY A 61 3.14 -7.90 6.41
N GLY A 62 4.45 -8.19 6.33
CA GLY A 62 5.05 -9.17 5.41
C GLY A 62 4.51 -9.15 3.98
N GLY A 63 3.77 -10.20 3.61
CA GLY A 63 3.21 -10.42 2.27
C GLY A 63 2.37 -9.27 1.70
N GLU A 64 1.68 -8.52 2.57
CA GLU A 64 0.82 -7.41 2.15
C GLU A 64 1.62 -6.12 1.92
N VAL A 65 2.75 -5.95 2.61
CA VAL A 65 3.69 -4.86 2.30
C VAL A 65 4.35 -5.10 0.94
N TYR A 66 4.75 -6.34 0.65
CA TYR A 66 5.25 -6.70 -0.69
C TYR A 66 4.20 -6.47 -1.78
N ALA A 67 2.93 -6.80 -1.50
CA ALA A 67 1.82 -6.54 -2.40
C ALA A 67 1.63 -5.04 -2.68
N ALA A 68 1.69 -4.22 -1.63
CA ALA A 68 1.59 -2.78 -1.76
C ALA A 68 2.73 -2.19 -2.61
N CYS A 69 3.95 -2.69 -2.44
CA CYS A 69 5.07 -2.29 -3.28
C CYS A 69 4.90 -2.71 -4.74
N ASP A 70 4.34 -3.90 -4.99
CA ASP A 70 4.03 -4.36 -6.35
C ASP A 70 2.98 -3.48 -7.02
N LEU A 71 1.92 -3.11 -6.28
CA LEU A 71 0.92 -2.13 -6.71
C LEU A 71 1.56 -0.80 -7.14
N LEU A 72 2.44 -0.25 -6.30
CA LEU A 72 3.11 1.02 -6.58
C LEU A 72 4.07 0.92 -7.77
N ARG A 73 4.69 -0.24 -8.02
CA ARG A 73 5.51 -0.45 -9.22
C ARG A 73 4.67 -0.48 -10.49
N ARG A 74 3.55 -1.22 -10.48
CA ARG A 74 2.59 -1.22 -11.58
C ARG A 74 2.10 0.19 -11.90
N ALA A 75 1.90 1.02 -10.88
CA ALA A 75 1.59 2.44 -11.06
C ALA A 75 2.71 3.24 -11.73
N ILE A 76 3.96 3.01 -11.36
CA ILE A 76 5.14 3.63 -11.98
C ILE A 76 5.30 3.19 -13.44
N ASP A 77 5.00 1.92 -13.74
CA ASP A 77 5.02 1.35 -15.09
C ASP A 77 3.85 1.87 -15.97
N GLY A 78 2.97 2.70 -15.41
CA GLY A 78 1.93 3.42 -16.15
C GLY A 78 0.59 2.71 -16.21
N GLU A 79 0.34 1.71 -15.35
CA GLU A 79 -0.98 1.09 -15.30
C GLU A 79 -2.08 2.06 -14.84
N PRO A 80 -3.28 2.00 -15.45
CA PRO A 80 -4.42 2.84 -15.04
C PRO A 80 -4.81 2.60 -13.59
N THR A 81 -5.26 3.66 -12.90
CA THR A 81 -5.60 3.56 -11.47
C THR A 81 -6.71 2.56 -11.21
N GLU A 82 -7.70 2.47 -12.10
CA GLU A 82 -8.82 1.53 -11.99
C GLU A 82 -8.33 0.08 -11.96
N VAL A 83 -7.33 -0.25 -12.80
CA VAL A 83 -6.70 -1.58 -12.87
C VAL A 83 -5.90 -1.88 -11.60
N LEU A 84 -5.25 -0.87 -11.02
CA LEU A 84 -4.54 -1.02 -9.74
C LEU A 84 -5.50 -1.30 -8.58
N LEU A 85 -6.64 -0.59 -8.53
CA LEU A 85 -7.64 -0.77 -7.49
C LEU A 85 -8.27 -2.17 -7.57
N GLU A 86 -8.70 -2.59 -8.75
CA GLU A 86 -9.27 -3.91 -8.99
C GLU A 86 -8.28 -5.02 -8.60
N TRP A 87 -7.03 -4.91 -9.03
CA TRP A 87 -5.99 -5.87 -8.68
C TRP A 87 -5.77 -5.97 -7.17
N ALA A 88 -5.81 -4.85 -6.45
CA ALA A 88 -5.60 -4.82 -5.01
C ALA A 88 -6.71 -5.60 -4.28
N ASP A 89 -7.96 -5.38 -4.69
CA ASP A 89 -9.14 -6.06 -4.15
C ASP A 89 -9.11 -7.56 -4.46
N GLU A 90 -8.83 -7.93 -5.71
CA GLU A 90 -8.74 -9.32 -6.13
C GLU A 90 -7.66 -10.07 -5.36
N ARG A 91 -6.48 -9.44 -5.20
CA ARG A 91 -5.38 -10.04 -4.45
C ARG A 91 -5.75 -10.24 -2.98
N TRP A 92 -6.31 -9.21 -2.35
CA TRP A 92 -6.68 -9.24 -0.94
C TRP A 92 -7.70 -10.34 -0.64
N SER A 93 -8.77 -10.38 -1.42
CA SER A 93 -9.84 -11.37 -1.30
C SER A 93 -9.35 -12.79 -1.58
N ARG A 94 -8.64 -13.03 -2.69
CA ARG A 94 -8.11 -14.37 -3.03
C ARG A 94 -7.03 -14.85 -2.06
N GLY A 95 -6.23 -13.92 -1.53
CA GLY A 95 -5.17 -14.18 -0.57
C GLY A 95 -5.66 -14.41 0.86
N ASN A 96 -6.95 -14.19 1.15
CA ASN A 96 -7.52 -14.26 2.49
C ASN A 96 -6.72 -13.46 3.53
N ALA A 97 -6.26 -12.26 3.15
CA ALA A 97 -5.41 -11.41 3.99
C ALA A 97 -4.17 -12.15 4.55
N GLY A 98 -3.47 -12.93 3.72
CA GLY A 98 -2.32 -13.71 4.15
C GLY A 98 -2.66 -14.81 5.17
N GLY A 99 -3.91 -15.29 5.18
CA GLY A 99 -4.44 -16.25 6.15
C GLY A 99 -5.17 -15.61 7.33
N HIS A 100 -5.17 -14.28 7.45
CA HIS A 100 -5.94 -13.55 8.46
C HIS A 100 -7.39 -13.35 8.02
N VAL A 101 -8.15 -14.44 7.89
CA VAL A 101 -9.52 -14.42 7.33
C VAL A 101 -10.46 -13.40 7.99
N THR A 102 -10.32 -13.16 9.30
CA THR A 102 -11.15 -12.17 10.03
C THR A 102 -10.80 -10.72 9.69
N ALA A 103 -9.65 -10.47 9.06
CA ALA A 103 -9.23 -9.16 8.62
C ALA A 103 -9.76 -8.79 7.22
N VAL A 104 -10.27 -9.76 6.44
CA VAL A 104 -10.64 -9.56 5.04
C VAL A 104 -11.70 -8.46 4.89
N GLU A 105 -12.84 -8.62 5.56
CA GLU A 105 -13.94 -7.65 5.51
C GLU A 105 -13.56 -6.27 6.06
N PRO A 106 -12.99 -6.13 7.28
CA PRO A 106 -12.62 -4.81 7.80
C PRO A 106 -11.50 -4.16 6.97
N GLY A 107 -10.55 -4.94 6.44
CA GLY A 107 -9.49 -4.44 5.57
C GLY A 107 -10.04 -3.93 4.23
N GLN A 108 -11.00 -4.63 3.64
CA GLN A 108 -11.70 -4.18 2.44
C GLN A 108 -12.47 -2.89 2.71
N ALA A 109 -13.25 -2.83 3.80
CA ALA A 109 -14.01 -1.64 4.17
C ALA A 109 -13.12 -0.41 4.43
N GLN A 110 -11.93 -0.61 4.99
CA GLN A 110 -10.93 0.45 5.14
C GLN A 110 -10.37 0.90 3.79
N ALA A 111 -10.09 -0.04 2.88
CA ALA A 111 -9.63 0.27 1.53
C ALA A 111 -10.67 1.05 0.71
N GLU A 112 -11.96 0.69 0.79
CA GLU A 112 -13.05 1.40 0.10
C GLU A 112 -13.09 2.90 0.45
N GLN A 113 -12.79 3.26 1.69
CA GLN A 113 -12.74 4.67 2.10
C GLN A 113 -11.54 5.42 1.51
N ILE A 114 -10.45 4.71 1.22
CA ILE A 114 -9.21 5.28 0.66
C ILE A 114 -9.28 5.40 -0.86
N LYS A 115 -9.95 4.48 -1.56
CA LYS A 115 -10.03 4.45 -3.04
C LYS A 115 -10.35 5.80 -3.70
N PRO A 116 -11.35 6.59 -3.24
CA PRO A 116 -11.69 7.86 -3.87
C PRO A 116 -10.57 8.90 -3.77
N LEU A 117 -9.68 8.77 -2.77
CA LEU A 117 -8.56 9.68 -2.54
C LEU A 117 -7.27 9.19 -3.20
N PHE A 118 -7.19 7.89 -3.49
CA PHE A 118 -5.97 7.21 -3.91
C PHE A 118 -5.39 7.79 -5.19
N ALA A 119 -6.22 8.01 -6.22
CA ALA A 119 -5.77 8.54 -7.51
C ALA A 119 -5.06 9.90 -7.37
N ALA A 120 -5.62 10.80 -6.56
CA ALA A 120 -5.04 12.14 -6.33
C ALA A 120 -3.71 12.06 -5.58
N LYS A 121 -3.62 11.22 -4.53
CA LYS A 121 -2.38 11.02 -3.79
C LYS A 121 -1.31 10.37 -4.66
N LEU A 122 -1.66 9.33 -5.41
CA LEU A 122 -0.76 8.64 -6.32
C LEU A 122 -0.21 9.60 -7.38
N ALA A 123 -1.09 10.39 -8.02
CA ALA A 123 -0.66 11.38 -9.01
C ALA A 123 0.33 12.38 -8.41
N SER A 124 0.05 12.91 -7.21
CA SER A 124 0.97 13.82 -6.51
C SER A 124 2.30 13.16 -6.16
N TRP A 125 2.27 11.88 -5.76
CA TRP A 125 3.44 11.12 -5.35
C TRP A 125 4.36 10.76 -6.53
N LEU A 126 3.79 10.58 -7.72
CA LEU A 126 4.54 10.30 -8.95
C LEU A 126 5.10 11.56 -9.64
N LEU A 127 4.69 12.78 -9.24
CA LEU A 127 5.21 14.03 -9.84
C LEU A 127 6.74 14.13 -9.87
N PRO A 128 7.49 13.75 -8.80
CA PRO A 128 8.95 13.85 -8.81
C PRO A 128 9.66 12.89 -9.78
N LEU A 129 8.95 11.95 -10.41
CA LEU A 129 9.50 11.01 -11.40
C LEU A 129 9.37 11.49 -12.85
N ARG A 130 8.65 12.59 -13.08
CA ARG A 130 8.44 13.20 -14.40
C ARG A 130 9.39 14.39 -14.59
#